data_AF-A0AAV8WS20-F1
#
_entry.id   AF-A0AAV8WS20-F1
#
_cell.length_a   1.000
_cell.length_b   1.000
_cell.length_c   1.000
_cell.angle_alpha   90.00
_cell.angle_beta   90.00
_cell.angle_gamma   90.00
#
_symmetry.space_group_name_H-M   'P 1'
#
loop_
_entity.id
_entity.type
_entity.pdbx_description
1 polymer ?
#
loop_
_entity_poly.entity_id
_entity_poly.type
_entity_poly.pdbx_seq_one_letter_code
_entity_poly.pdbx_strand_id
1 'polypeptide(L)'
;MTNVGVDLVDQSCEKNNTARNTRRWPVVLFYDILYIASINSLCIYNFHAAAANKKMRRVDFIKKISWELIKPQIVRRSAIETLPREIRRRARLPVNAPEPEL
;
A
#
# COMPACT_ATOMS: atom_id res chain seq x y z
N MET A 1 -1.77 -31.89 -9.81
CA MET A 1 -2.16 -30.59 -10.40
C MET A 1 -1.95 -29.52 -9.33
N THR A 2 -0.72 -29.00 -9.21
CA THR A 2 -0.30 -28.04 -8.17
C THR A 2 0.56 -26.89 -8.73
N ASN A 3 1.01 -27.00 -9.99
CA ASN A 3 1.86 -25.99 -10.64
C ASN A 3 1.11 -24.73 -11.05
N VAL A 4 -0.19 -24.83 -11.37
CA VAL A 4 -1.01 -23.69 -11.81
C VAL A 4 -1.12 -22.59 -10.75
N GLY A 5 -1.10 -22.95 -9.47
CA GLY A 5 -1.19 -21.95 -8.38
C GLY A 5 0.02 -21.02 -8.32
N VAL A 6 1.22 -21.54 -8.58
CA VAL A 6 2.46 -20.75 -8.61
C VAL A 6 2.45 -19.81 -9.82
N ASP A 7 2.12 -20.34 -11.01
CA ASP A 7 2.07 -19.55 -12.24
C ASP A 7 1.07 -18.38 -12.15
N LEU A 8 -0.07 -18.58 -11.47
CA LEU A 8 -1.07 -17.53 -11.26
C LEU A 8 -0.58 -16.42 -10.32
N VAL A 9 0.22 -16.77 -9.32
CA VAL A 9 0.85 -15.77 -8.43
C VAL A 9 1.90 -14.98 -9.21
N ASP A 10 2.75 -15.65 -9.98
CA ASP A 10 3.79 -15.00 -10.80
C ASP A 10 3.20 -14.05 -11.84
N GLN A 11 2.16 -14.49 -12.57
CA GLN A 11 1.46 -13.61 -13.52
C GLN A 11 0.83 -12.40 -12.82
N SER A 12 0.32 -12.62 -11.61
CA SER A 12 -0.22 -11.52 -10.83
C SER A 12 0.89 -10.58 -10.37
N CYS A 13 2.10 -11.08 -10.06
CA CYS A 13 3.27 -10.29 -9.66
C CYS A 13 3.60 -9.32 -10.77
N GLU A 14 3.77 -9.83 -11.98
CA GLU A 14 4.08 -9.02 -13.15
C GLU A 14 3.08 -7.87 -13.38
N LYS A 15 1.77 -8.14 -13.23
CA LYS A 15 0.71 -7.16 -13.50
C LYS A 15 0.54 -6.06 -12.45
N ASN A 16 0.87 -6.33 -11.18
CA ASN A 16 0.49 -5.46 -10.06
C ASN A 16 1.63 -5.23 -9.04
N ASN A 17 2.89 -5.47 -9.41
CA ASN A 17 4.05 -5.23 -8.54
C ASN A 17 4.46 -3.75 -8.52
N THR A 18 4.99 -3.33 -7.37
CA THR A 18 5.54 -2.00 -7.11
C THR A 18 7.05 -1.93 -7.40
N ALA A 19 7.65 -3.02 -7.87
CA ALA A 19 9.06 -3.10 -8.22
C ALA A 19 9.49 -2.00 -9.20
N ARG A 20 10.75 -1.61 -9.07
CA ARG A 20 11.41 -0.59 -9.88
C ARG A 20 12.74 -1.14 -10.36
N ASN A 21 13.20 -0.65 -11.51
CA ASN A 21 14.53 -0.99 -12.00
C ASN A 21 15.57 -0.58 -10.95
N THR A 22 16.33 -1.56 -10.46
CA THR A 22 17.34 -1.37 -9.40
C THR A 22 18.54 -2.26 -9.69
N ARG A 23 19.74 -1.74 -9.42
CA ARG A 23 21.00 -2.51 -9.49
C ARG A 23 21.34 -3.21 -8.17
N ARG A 24 20.46 -3.14 -7.17
CA ARG A 24 20.68 -3.71 -5.84
C ARG A 24 19.76 -4.91 -5.66
N TRP A 25 20.32 -6.11 -5.78
CA TRP A 25 19.57 -7.37 -5.67
C TRP A 25 18.72 -7.51 -4.39
N PRO A 26 19.17 -7.08 -3.19
CA PRO A 26 18.33 -7.15 -1.99
C PRO A 26 17.03 -6.33 -2.08
N VAL A 27 17.02 -5.26 -2.88
CA VAL A 27 15.83 -4.42 -3.07
C VAL A 27 14.79 -5.13 -3.94
N VAL A 28 15.22 -5.99 -4.87
CA VAL A 28 14.31 -6.84 -5.66
C VAL A 28 13.53 -7.76 -4.72
N LEU A 29 14.25 -8.49 -3.86
CA LEU A 29 13.65 -9.36 -2.85
C LEU A 29 12.67 -8.61 -1.93
N PHE A 30 13.01 -7.38 -1.54
CA PHE A 30 12.11 -6.56 -0.73
C PHE A 30 10.78 -6.29 -1.43
N TYR A 31 10.79 -5.97 -2.74
CA TYR A 31 9.56 -5.76 -3.49
C TYR A 31 8.72 -7.03 -3.60
N ASP A 32 9.35 -8.18 -3.79
CA ASP A 32 8.66 -9.48 -3.85
C ASP A 32 8.01 -9.83 -2.52
N ILE A 33 8.73 -9.66 -1.40
CA ILE A 33 8.20 -9.86 -0.05
C ILE A 33 7.01 -8.92 0.21
N LEU A 34 7.14 -7.63 -0.12
CA LEU A 34 6.09 -6.63 0.08
C LEU A 34 4.81 -7.01 -0.68
N TYR A 35 4.97 -7.51 -1.89
CA TYR A 35 3.89 -7.97 -2.73
C TYR A 35 3.21 -9.22 -2.16
N ILE A 36 3.98 -10.25 -1.80
CA ILE A 36 3.47 -11.51 -1.23
C ILE A 36 2.70 -11.23 0.06
N ALA A 37 3.27 -10.39 0.94
CA ALA A 37 2.62 -9.98 2.18
C ALA A 37 1.28 -9.28 1.94
N SER A 38 1.19 -8.44 0.89
CA SER A 38 -0.05 -7.76 0.51
C SER A 38 -1.13 -8.74 0.06
N ILE A 39 -0.75 -9.81 -0.65
CA ILE A 39 -1.69 -10.84 -1.11
C ILE A 39 -2.13 -11.76 0.00
N ASN A 40 -1.23 -12.17 0.87
CA ASN A 40 -1.60 -12.93 2.06
C ASN A 40 -2.57 -12.13 2.94
N SER A 41 -2.30 -10.84 3.14
CA SER A 41 -3.20 -9.93 3.87
C SER A 41 -4.58 -9.80 3.21
N LEU A 42 -4.63 -9.70 1.87
CA LEU A 42 -5.88 -9.66 1.13
C LEU A 42 -6.70 -10.95 1.28
N CYS A 43 -6.05 -12.12 1.24
CA CYS A 43 -6.71 -13.40 1.43
C CYS A 43 -7.39 -13.47 2.80
N ILE A 44 -6.67 -13.07 3.86
CA ILE A 44 -7.22 -12.99 5.22
C ILE A 44 -8.39 -12.00 5.27
N TYR A 45 -8.21 -10.79 4.74
CA TYR A 45 -9.27 -9.77 4.70
C TYR A 45 -10.54 -10.30 4.00
N ASN A 46 -10.38 -10.89 2.81
CA ASN A 46 -11.50 -11.39 2.01
C ASN A 46 -12.15 -12.63 2.64
N PHE A 47 -11.41 -13.43 3.39
CA PHE A 47 -11.96 -14.54 4.17
C PHE A 47 -12.96 -14.02 5.22
N HIS A 48 -12.57 -13.02 6.01
CA HIS A 48 -13.47 -12.41 6.99
C HIS A 48 -14.60 -11.59 6.35
N ALA A 49 -14.32 -10.87 5.25
CA ALA A 49 -15.30 -10.04 4.57
C ALA A 49 -16.31 -10.84 3.73
N ALA A 50 -16.06 -12.13 3.49
CA ALA A 50 -16.94 -13.00 2.69
C ALA A 50 -18.34 -13.13 3.30
N ALA A 51 -18.44 -13.28 4.63
CA ALA A 51 -19.72 -13.38 5.34
C ALA A 51 -20.63 -12.16 5.14
N ALA A 52 -20.03 -10.99 4.84
CA ALA A 52 -20.75 -9.75 4.62
C ALA A 52 -20.88 -9.37 3.13
N ASN A 53 -20.47 -10.24 2.19
CA ASN A 53 -20.36 -9.94 0.76
C ASN A 53 -19.51 -8.67 0.45
N LYS A 54 -18.51 -8.38 1.30
CA LYS A 54 -17.65 -7.18 1.22
C LYS A 54 -16.25 -7.49 0.70
N LYS A 55 -16.10 -8.50 -0.15
CA LYS A 55 -14.80 -8.84 -0.75
C LYS A 55 -14.27 -7.64 -1.54
N MET A 56 -12.98 -7.39 -1.38
CA MET A 56 -12.30 -6.30 -2.06
C MET A 56 -11.48 -6.84 -3.21
N ARG A 57 -11.50 -6.11 -4.34
CA ARG A 57 -10.56 -6.38 -5.42
C ARG A 57 -9.15 -6.08 -4.95
N ARG A 58 -8.21 -6.88 -5.41
CA ARG A 58 -6.79 -6.78 -5.07
C ARG A 58 -6.19 -5.37 -5.24
N VAL A 59 -6.43 -4.72 -6.37
CA VAL A 59 -5.90 -3.37 -6.65
C VAL A 59 -6.43 -2.34 -5.65
N ASP A 60 -7.71 -2.44 -5.30
CA ASP A 60 -8.35 -1.53 -4.35
C ASP A 60 -7.81 -1.75 -2.93
N PHE A 61 -7.56 -3.02 -2.55
CA PHE A 61 -6.95 -3.36 -1.27
C PHE A 61 -5.53 -2.82 -1.14
N ILE A 62 -4.69 -3.05 -2.16
CA ILE A 62 -3.31 -2.52 -2.18
C ILE A 62 -3.32 -1.00 -2.10
N LYS A 63 -4.20 -0.31 -2.84
CA LYS A 63 -4.37 1.15 -2.72
C LYS A 63 -4.78 1.56 -1.30
N LYS A 64 -5.74 0.85 -0.71
CA LYS A 64 -6.24 1.14 0.64
C LYS A 64 -5.13 1.00 1.69
N ILE A 65 -4.44 -0.14 1.74
CA ILE A 65 -3.35 -0.35 2.71
C ILE A 65 -2.21 0.63 2.47
N SER A 66 -1.91 0.98 1.21
CA SER A 66 -0.87 1.99 0.89
C SER A 66 -1.22 3.34 1.51
N TRP A 67 -2.48 3.77 1.38
CA TRP A 67 -2.94 4.98 2.05
C TRP A 67 -2.84 4.85 3.57
N GLU A 68 -3.37 3.79 4.18
CA GLU A 68 -3.32 3.60 5.64
C GLU A 68 -1.88 3.64 6.19
N LEU A 69 -0.91 3.04 5.50
CA LEU A 69 0.50 3.06 5.91
C LEU A 69 1.14 4.46 5.77
N ILE A 70 0.70 5.24 4.78
CA ILE A 70 1.26 6.57 4.49
C ILE A 70 0.65 7.65 5.40
N LYS A 71 -0.62 7.53 5.83
CA LYS A 71 -1.32 8.52 6.67
C LYS A 71 -0.50 9.02 7.88
N PRO A 72 0.06 8.17 8.76
CA PRO A 72 0.83 8.66 9.91
C PRO A 72 2.09 9.43 9.49
N GLN A 73 2.71 9.07 8.35
CA GLN A 73 3.86 9.79 7.82
C GLN A 73 3.48 11.15 7.23
N ILE A 74 2.31 11.24 6.59
CA ILE A 74 1.76 12.51 6.09
C ILE A 74 1.48 13.45 7.26
N VAL A 75 0.81 12.97 8.31
CA VAL A 75 0.52 13.77 9.51
C VAL A 75 1.82 14.29 10.11
N ARG A 76 2.79 13.39 10.38
CA ARG A 76 4.11 13.73 10.93
C ARG A 76 4.83 14.78 10.09
N ARG A 77 4.85 14.62 8.77
CA ARG A 77 5.56 15.56 7.87
C ARG A 77 4.82 16.89 7.76
N SER A 78 3.49 16.90 7.78
CA SER A 78 2.69 18.14 7.71
C SER A 78 2.88 19.06 8.91
N ALA A 79 3.41 18.54 10.03
CA ALA A 79 3.74 19.31 11.23
C ALA A 79 5.14 19.95 11.18
N ILE A 80 5.99 19.59 10.21
CA ILE A 80 7.36 20.13 10.11
C ILE A 80 7.32 21.55 9.58
N GLU A 81 7.58 22.54 10.44
CA GLU A 81 7.42 23.96 10.10
C GLU A 81 8.34 24.46 8.99
N THR A 82 9.53 23.86 8.88
CA THR A 82 10.52 24.18 7.84
C THR A 82 10.09 23.71 6.44
N LEU A 83 9.06 22.86 6.32
CA LEU A 83 8.52 22.51 5.01
C LEU A 83 7.68 23.65 4.43
N PRO A 84 7.73 23.86 3.10
CA PRO A 84 6.93 24.87 2.42
C PRO A 84 5.45 24.78 2.81
N ARG A 85 4.82 25.93 3.09
CA ARG A 85 3.42 26.02 3.53
C ARG A 85 2.47 25.26 2.61
N GLU A 86 2.69 25.34 1.29
CA GLU A 86 1.86 24.65 0.31
C GLU A 86 1.96 23.12 0.41
N ILE A 87 3.16 22.59 0.64
CA ILE A 87 3.35 21.14 0.83
C ILE A 87 2.64 20.66 2.09
N ARG A 88 2.73 21.43 3.19
CA ARG A 88 1.99 21.12 4.42
C ARG A 88 0.48 21.17 4.23
N ARG A 89 -0.03 22.21 3.56
CA ARG A 89 -1.46 22.36 3.24
C ARG A 89 -1.97 21.17 2.43
N ARG A 90 -1.28 20.83 1.33
CA ARG A 90 -1.67 19.72 0.46
C ARG A 90 -1.57 18.36 1.14
N ALA A 91 -0.57 18.17 1.98
CA ALA A 91 -0.40 16.95 2.76
C ALA A 91 -1.61 16.68 3.68
N ARG A 92 -2.28 17.71 4.20
CA ARG A 92 -3.41 17.53 5.12
C ARG A 92 -4.73 17.15 4.47
N LEU A 93 -4.90 17.46 3.18
CA LEU A 93 -6.15 17.20 2.45
C LEU A 93 -6.57 15.72 2.48
N PRO A 94 -5.70 14.74 2.19
CA PRO A 94 -6.09 13.33 2.17
C PRO A 94 -6.35 12.72 3.56
N VAL A 95 -5.92 13.39 4.64
CA VAL A 95 -5.99 12.90 6.01
C VAL A 95 -6.97 13.67 6.89
N ASN A 96 -7.62 14.72 6.37
CA ASN A 96 -8.48 15.63 7.13
C ASN A 96 -7.83 16.11 8.44
N ALA A 97 -6.53 16.37 8.42
CA ALA A 97 -5.80 16.80 9.62
C ALA A 97 -6.07 18.29 9.90
N PRO A 98 -6.38 18.67 11.15
CA PRO A 98 -6.67 20.06 11.52
C PRO A 98 -5.45 20.98 11.28
N GLU A 99 -5.72 22.26 11.02
CA GLU A 99 -4.66 23.28 10.96
C GLU A 99 -4.02 23.43 12.35
N PRO A 100 -2.68 23.51 12.47
CA PRO A 100 -2.03 23.77 13.73
C PRO A 100 -2.41 25.19 14.14
N GLU A 101 -2.84 25.30 15.38
CA GLU A 101 -3.06 26.58 16.04
C GLU A 101 -1.74 27.36 16.01
N LEU A 102 -1.80 28.59 15.50
CA LEU A 102 -0.68 29.53 15.42
C LEU A 102 -0.30 30.07 16.79
#